data_AF-A0A6V7QW10-F1
#
_entry.id   AF-A0A6V7QW10-F1
#
_cell.length_a   1.000
_cell.length_b   1.000
_cell.length_c   1.000
_cell.angle_alpha   90.00
_cell.angle_beta   90.00
_cell.angle_gamma   90.00
#
_symmetry.space_group_name_H-M   'P 1'
#
loop_
_entity.id
_entity.type
_entity.pdbx_description
1 polymer ?
#
loop_
_entity_poly.entity_id
_entity_poly.type
_entity_poly.pdbx_seq_one_letter_code
_entity_poly.pdbx_strand_id
1 'polypeptide(L)'
;MMWFSGGHRGFNQVIWDVRERVEGEFPYITFHYHSFDGEQGFPGDLDVFVTYKIDEDYTFSVTMRAEPRNKPTPINLAQHSYWNLGGHASGTILKNLVQIFGSHITPVDRNLIRPGKSPQLRAPHMTSANQDGCSGIDNGVKKVAVVEEPRSAVFSNCGQPTWGAVLYREFYTSCARKEGHYYEQHSALCLETQDFPDAIHHPNFPNEVYGPNDVYKHYMLYKFSIKK
;
A
#
# COMPACT_ATOMS: atom_id res chain seq x y z
N MET A 1 -7.38 -6.13 11.77
CA MET A 1 -8.01 -7.38 11.28
C MET A 1 -8.80 -6.99 10.05
N MET A 2 -8.21 -7.07 8.86
CA MET A 2 -8.83 -6.69 7.60
C MET A 2 -9.21 -7.99 6.89
N TRP A 3 -10.50 -8.29 6.83
CA TRP A 3 -11.05 -9.59 6.44
C TRP A 3 -11.23 -9.79 4.92
N PHE A 4 -10.69 -8.90 4.08
CA PHE A 4 -10.98 -8.91 2.64
C PHE A 4 -9.74 -8.76 1.74
N SER A 5 -8.60 -9.32 2.16
CA SER A 5 -7.34 -9.31 1.39
C SER A 5 -7.23 -10.51 0.44
N GLY A 6 -8.23 -10.71 -0.42
CA GLY A 6 -8.19 -11.77 -1.46
C GLY A 6 -8.65 -13.16 -1.00
N GLY A 7 -9.60 -13.24 -0.08
CA GLY A 7 -10.22 -14.50 0.36
C GLY A 7 -9.85 -14.94 1.77
N HIS A 8 -10.13 -16.21 2.11
CA HIS A 8 -9.88 -16.78 3.44
C HIS A 8 -8.39 -16.96 3.74
N ARG A 9 -7.57 -17.16 2.71
CA ARG A 9 -6.11 -17.21 2.76
C ARG A 9 -5.53 -16.31 1.67
N GLY A 10 -5.26 -15.06 2.03
CA GLY A 10 -4.63 -14.10 1.14
C GLY A 10 -3.13 -14.35 0.96
N PHE A 11 -2.52 -13.60 0.05
CA PHE A 11 -1.09 -13.63 -0.27
C PHE A 11 -0.14 -13.37 0.91
N ASN A 12 -0.64 -12.77 1.99
CA ASN A 12 0.10 -12.59 3.25
C ASN A 12 0.20 -13.87 4.10
N GLN A 13 -0.46 -14.96 3.71
CA GLN A 13 -0.54 -16.22 4.47
C GLN A 13 -0.02 -17.44 3.70
N VAL A 14 0.58 -17.22 2.54
CA VAL A 14 1.19 -18.28 1.72
C VAL A 14 2.72 -18.23 1.83
N ILE A 15 3.37 -19.33 1.50
CA ILE A 15 4.83 -19.42 1.43
C ILE A 15 5.25 -19.03 0.01
N TRP A 16 6.17 -18.08 -0.09
CA TRP A 16 6.69 -17.56 -1.35
C TRP A 16 8.04 -18.20 -1.67
N ASP A 17 8.26 -18.50 -2.95
CA ASP A 17 9.56 -18.93 -3.45
C ASP A 17 10.49 -17.71 -3.57
N VAL A 18 11.75 -17.87 -3.20
CA VAL A 18 12.79 -16.88 -3.51
C VAL A 18 13.25 -17.12 -4.95
N ARG A 19 12.92 -16.20 -5.87
CA ARG A 19 13.35 -16.30 -7.26
C ARG A 19 14.74 -15.76 -7.49
N GLU A 20 15.05 -14.65 -6.83
CA GLU A 20 16.31 -13.94 -7.02
C GLU A 20 16.69 -13.22 -5.73
N ARG A 21 17.98 -13.22 -5.43
CA ARG A 21 18.57 -12.45 -4.33
C ARG A 21 19.92 -11.94 -4.78
N VAL A 22 20.13 -10.64 -4.65
CA VAL A 22 21.39 -9.98 -4.96
C VAL A 22 21.87 -9.23 -3.73
N GLU A 23 23.14 -9.44 -3.39
CA GLU A 23 23.84 -8.75 -2.31
C GLU A 23 24.70 -7.61 -2.88
N GLY A 24 25.14 -6.70 -2.02
CA GLY A 24 25.98 -5.56 -2.42
C GLY A 24 25.55 -4.27 -1.72
N GLU A 25 25.93 -3.13 -2.31
CA GLU A 25 25.60 -1.78 -1.81
C GLU A 25 24.09 -1.50 -1.88
N PHE A 26 23.43 -1.91 -2.98
CA PHE A 26 22.00 -1.73 -3.23
C PHE A 26 21.32 -3.09 -3.43
N PRO A 27 21.18 -3.90 -2.35
CA PRO A 27 20.69 -5.26 -2.43
C PRO A 27 19.20 -5.31 -2.78
N TYR A 28 18.78 -6.43 -3.37
CA TYR A 28 17.37 -6.72 -3.59
C TYR A 28 17.05 -8.21 -3.49
N ILE A 29 15.77 -8.51 -3.23
CA ILE A 29 15.22 -9.86 -3.21
C ILE A 29 13.87 -9.88 -3.91
N THR A 30 13.66 -10.87 -4.78
CA THR A 30 12.41 -11.09 -5.51
C THR A 30 11.76 -12.40 -5.05
N PHE A 31 10.54 -12.28 -4.55
CA PHE A 31 9.67 -13.40 -4.21
C PHE A 31 8.72 -13.71 -5.36
N HIS A 32 8.32 -14.98 -5.50
CA HIS A 32 7.30 -15.43 -6.44
C HIS A 32 6.30 -16.36 -5.77
N TYR A 33 5.05 -16.25 -6.22
CA TYR A 33 3.98 -17.15 -5.89
C TYR A 33 3.17 -17.46 -7.15
N HIS A 34 2.78 -18.71 -7.30
CA HIS A 34 1.88 -19.15 -8.36
C HIS A 34 0.50 -19.43 -7.77
N SER A 35 -0.47 -18.58 -8.09
CA SER A 35 -1.89 -18.77 -7.77
C SER A 35 -2.56 -19.54 -8.89
N PHE A 36 -3.15 -20.70 -8.59
CA PHE A 36 -3.79 -21.55 -9.59
C PHE A 36 -5.25 -21.13 -9.86
N ASP A 37 -5.77 -21.47 -11.03
CA ASP A 37 -7.17 -21.22 -11.41
C ASP A 37 -8.16 -21.72 -10.33
N GLY A 38 -8.96 -20.81 -9.79
CA GLY A 38 -9.94 -21.07 -8.74
C GLY A 38 -9.41 -20.88 -7.32
N GLU A 39 -8.15 -20.55 -7.11
CA GLU A 39 -7.61 -20.27 -5.78
C GLU A 39 -8.33 -19.10 -5.12
N GLN A 40 -8.83 -19.29 -3.90
CA GLN A 40 -9.70 -18.34 -3.19
C GLN A 40 -10.96 -17.91 -3.99
N GLY A 41 -11.32 -18.63 -5.05
CA GLY A 41 -12.44 -18.32 -5.95
C GLY A 41 -12.09 -17.38 -7.12
N PHE A 42 -10.82 -16.99 -7.30
CA PHE A 42 -10.41 -16.14 -8.41
C PHE A 42 -10.15 -16.95 -9.69
N PRO A 43 -10.55 -16.45 -10.87
CA PRO A 43 -10.33 -17.14 -12.13
C PRO A 43 -8.88 -17.01 -12.61
N GLY A 44 -8.40 -18.04 -13.29
CA GLY A 44 -7.14 -18.05 -14.00
C GLY A 44 -5.91 -18.35 -13.15
N ASP A 45 -4.90 -18.89 -13.81
CA ASP A 45 -3.56 -19.01 -13.24
C ASP A 45 -2.90 -17.62 -13.24
N LEU A 46 -2.32 -17.24 -12.11
CA LEU A 46 -1.69 -15.94 -11.91
C LEU A 46 -0.30 -16.14 -11.28
N ASP A 47 0.75 -15.70 -11.97
CA ASP A 47 2.04 -15.51 -11.31
C ASP A 47 2.09 -14.14 -10.64
N VAL A 48 2.56 -14.10 -9.40
CA VAL A 48 2.77 -12.88 -8.65
C VAL A 48 4.22 -12.79 -8.21
N PHE A 49 4.81 -11.62 -8.36
CA PHE A 49 6.18 -11.31 -7.98
C PHE A 49 6.22 -10.07 -7.09
N VAL A 50 7.04 -10.11 -6.05
CA VAL A 50 7.31 -8.94 -5.20
C VAL A 50 8.81 -8.78 -5.02
N THR A 51 9.35 -7.66 -5.48
CA THR A 51 10.75 -7.29 -5.30
C THR A 51 10.87 -6.21 -4.24
N TYR A 52 11.71 -6.46 -3.23
CA TYR A 52 12.12 -5.49 -2.22
C TYR A 52 13.55 -5.06 -2.51
N LYS A 53 13.81 -3.75 -2.60
CA LYS A 53 15.12 -3.22 -2.96
C LYS A 53 15.50 -2.00 -2.12
N ILE A 54 16.77 -1.94 -1.71
CA ILE A 54 17.41 -0.71 -1.25
C ILE A 54 18.02 -0.08 -2.51
N ASP A 55 17.49 1.06 -2.97
CA ASP A 55 17.88 1.65 -4.26
C ASP A 55 19.10 2.57 -4.15
N GLU A 56 19.20 3.29 -3.04
CA GLU A 56 20.26 4.24 -2.68
C GLU A 56 20.20 4.50 -1.17
N ASP A 57 21.08 5.36 -0.66
CA ASP A 57 21.02 5.81 0.74
C ASP A 57 19.62 6.33 1.10
N TYR A 58 19.03 5.76 2.15
CA TYR A 58 17.71 6.13 2.66
C TYR A 58 16.55 5.98 1.67
N THR A 59 16.72 5.20 0.60
CA THR A 59 15.65 4.93 -0.37
C THR A 59 15.38 3.44 -0.48
N PHE A 60 14.12 3.08 -0.31
CA PHE A 60 13.62 1.70 -0.37
C PHE A 60 12.47 1.63 -1.36
N SER A 61 12.45 0.61 -2.22
CA SER A 61 11.34 0.36 -3.12
C SER A 61 10.75 -1.04 -3.00
N VAL A 62 9.47 -1.11 -3.37
CA VAL A 62 8.72 -2.35 -3.49
C VAL A 62 8.09 -2.38 -4.88
N THR A 63 8.42 -3.38 -5.68
CA THR A 63 7.81 -3.61 -6.99
C THR A 63 6.94 -4.84 -6.93
N MET A 64 5.65 -4.69 -7.21
CA MET A 64 4.71 -5.79 -7.36
C MET A 64 4.38 -5.97 -8.84
N ARG A 65 4.49 -7.21 -9.33
CA ARG A 65 4.15 -7.57 -10.70
C ARG A 65 3.25 -8.80 -10.68
N ALA A 66 2.26 -8.84 -11.54
CA ALA A 66 1.43 -10.03 -11.69
C ALA A 66 1.04 -10.28 -13.15
N GLU A 67 0.98 -11.55 -13.53
CA GLU A 67 0.86 -12.02 -14.92
C GLU A 67 -0.18 -13.14 -15.03
N PRO A 68 -1.39 -12.84 -15.53
CA PRO A 68 -2.38 -13.85 -15.85
C PRO A 68 -1.88 -14.75 -16.98
N ARG A 69 -1.92 -16.07 -16.80
CA ARG A 69 -1.42 -17.02 -17.81
C ARG A 69 -2.47 -17.45 -18.82
N ASN A 70 -3.73 -17.62 -18.38
CA ASN A 70 -4.72 -18.35 -19.17
C ASN A 70 -6.13 -17.73 -19.21
N LYS A 71 -6.53 -16.95 -18.20
CA LYS A 71 -7.85 -16.30 -18.14
C LYS A 71 -7.73 -14.87 -17.61
N PRO A 72 -8.68 -13.98 -17.97
CA PRO A 72 -8.82 -12.70 -17.31
C PRO A 72 -9.07 -12.86 -15.81
N THR A 73 -8.35 -12.09 -14.99
CA THR A 73 -8.44 -12.14 -13.52
C THR A 73 -8.37 -10.74 -12.92
N PRO A 74 -9.16 -10.44 -11.86
CA PRO A 74 -9.04 -9.16 -11.17
C PRO A 74 -7.75 -9.11 -10.35
N ILE A 75 -6.99 -8.02 -10.46
CA ILE A 75 -5.72 -7.84 -9.74
C ILE A 75 -5.68 -6.44 -9.14
N ASN A 76 -5.51 -6.37 -7.82
CA ASN A 76 -5.31 -5.13 -7.08
C ASN A 76 -4.41 -5.42 -5.86
N LEU A 77 -3.10 -5.29 -6.04
CA LEU A 77 -2.11 -5.65 -5.02
C LEU A 77 -1.69 -4.44 -4.21
N ALA A 78 -1.64 -4.59 -2.88
CA ALA A 78 -1.28 -3.56 -1.93
C ALA A 78 -0.19 -4.02 -0.96
N GLN A 79 0.55 -3.06 -0.41
CA GLN A 79 1.52 -3.29 0.65
C GLN A 79 0.98 -2.75 1.98
N HIS A 80 0.80 -3.64 2.94
CA HIS A 80 0.10 -3.35 4.19
C HIS A 80 1.09 -3.11 5.36
N SER A 81 2.11 -2.27 5.14
CA SER A 81 3.09 -1.96 6.19
C SER A 81 2.64 -0.86 7.13
N TYR A 82 2.90 -1.06 8.41
CA TYR A 82 2.64 -0.08 9.46
C TYR A 82 3.89 0.70 9.83
N TRP A 83 3.79 2.03 9.81
CA TRP A 83 4.87 2.98 9.99
C TRP A 83 4.75 3.72 11.32
N ASN A 84 5.86 3.74 12.07
CA ASN A 84 6.09 4.60 13.22
C ASN A 84 7.54 5.12 13.14
N LEU A 85 7.70 6.42 12.84
CA LEU A 85 9.00 7.05 12.57
C LEU A 85 9.85 7.24 13.84
N GLY A 86 9.21 7.38 14.99
CA GLY A 86 9.86 7.34 16.31
C GLY A 86 10.39 5.95 16.68
N GLY A 87 9.96 4.90 15.97
CA GLY A 87 10.28 3.50 16.23
C GLY A 87 9.15 2.75 16.90
N HIS A 88 9.16 1.42 16.82
CA HIS A 88 8.02 0.58 17.25
C HIS A 88 7.64 0.71 18.74
N ALA A 89 8.59 1.13 19.58
CA ALA A 89 8.41 1.35 21.02
C ALA A 89 8.15 2.82 21.41
N SER A 90 7.97 3.73 20.45
CA SER A 90 7.85 5.18 20.70
C SER A 90 6.46 5.62 21.21
N GLY A 91 5.49 4.70 21.24
CA GLY A 91 4.10 4.99 21.59
C GLY A 91 3.26 5.40 20.38
N THR A 92 2.33 6.34 20.58
CA THR A 92 1.39 6.77 19.54
C THR A 92 2.01 7.71 18.51
N ILE A 93 1.51 7.64 17.27
CA ILE A 93 1.88 8.55 16.16
C ILE A 93 1.02 9.82 16.09
N LEU A 94 0.27 10.17 17.15
CA LEU A 94 -0.67 11.30 17.15
C LEU A 94 0.01 12.67 16.98
N LYS A 95 1.33 12.74 17.20
CA LYS A 95 2.14 13.94 16.98
C LYS A 95 2.67 14.07 15.55
N ASN A 96 2.53 13.03 14.73
CA ASN A 96 3.06 13.02 13.37
C ASN A 96 2.23 13.95 12.49
N LEU A 97 2.90 14.77 11.70
CA LEU A 97 2.27 15.53 10.63
C LEU A 97 2.18 14.63 9.40
N VAL A 98 0.97 14.45 8.86
CA VAL A 98 0.73 13.66 7.65
C VAL A 98 0.14 14.56 6.58
N GLN A 99 0.86 14.73 5.48
CA GLN A 99 0.37 15.39 4.27
C GLN A 99 0.06 14.32 3.23
N ILE A 100 -1.15 14.32 2.67
CA ILE A 100 -1.57 13.42 1.59
C ILE A 100 -1.84 14.26 0.34
N PHE A 101 -1.25 13.86 -0.79
CA PHE A 101 -1.38 14.55 -2.08
C PHE A 101 -2.55 13.95 -2.88
N GLY A 102 -3.77 14.21 -2.40
CA GLY A 102 -5.02 13.81 -3.04
C GLY A 102 -6.02 14.96 -3.07
N SER A 103 -6.76 15.10 -4.19
CA SER A 103 -7.81 16.13 -4.35
C SER A 103 -9.20 15.66 -3.92
N HIS A 104 -9.38 14.35 -3.73
CA HIS A 104 -10.67 13.73 -3.38
C HIS A 104 -10.46 12.59 -2.38
N ILE A 105 -11.51 12.28 -1.62
CA ILE A 105 -11.55 11.11 -0.74
C ILE A 105 -12.74 10.24 -1.15
N THR A 106 -12.57 8.92 -1.02
CA THR A 106 -13.65 7.95 -1.21
C THR A 106 -14.25 7.65 0.16
N PRO A 107 -15.44 8.19 0.51
CA PRO A 107 -16.04 7.91 1.81
C PRO A 107 -16.43 6.42 1.90
N VAL A 108 -16.16 5.82 3.05
CA VAL A 108 -16.57 4.44 3.37
C VAL A 108 -17.55 4.45 4.52
N ASP A 109 -18.44 3.46 4.57
CA ASP A 109 -19.35 3.25 5.70
C ASP A 109 -18.65 2.48 6.84
N ARG A 110 -19.43 2.11 7.87
CA ARG A 110 -18.91 1.37 9.04
C ARG A 110 -18.40 -0.03 8.70
N ASN A 111 -18.81 -0.59 7.57
CA ASN A 111 -18.33 -1.88 7.06
C ASN A 111 -17.10 -1.71 6.16
N LEU A 112 -16.57 -0.49 6.03
CA LEU A 112 -15.50 -0.11 5.11
C LEU A 112 -15.89 -0.30 3.63
N ILE A 113 -17.19 -0.36 3.33
CA ILE A 113 -17.74 -0.47 1.98
C ILE A 113 -18.33 0.89 1.59
N ARG A 114 -18.31 1.26 0.31
CA ARG A 114 -18.97 2.50 -0.12
C ARG A 114 -20.49 2.40 0.10
N PRO A 115 -21.12 3.30 0.88
CA PRO A 115 -22.56 3.45 0.80
C PRO A 115 -22.90 4.12 -0.53
N GLY A 116 -23.83 3.56 -1.30
CA GLY A 116 -24.25 4.04 -2.63
C GLY A 116 -24.84 5.46 -2.68
N LYS A 117 -24.76 6.23 -1.59
CA LYS A 117 -25.11 7.66 -1.51
C LYS A 117 -24.18 8.32 -0.52
N SER A 118 -23.45 9.35 -0.97
CA SER A 118 -22.50 10.13 -0.19
C SER A 118 -23.13 10.75 1.05
N PRO A 119 -22.57 10.53 2.25
CA PRO A 119 -22.63 11.50 3.33
C PRO A 119 -21.24 12.08 3.55
N GLN A 120 -21.14 13.41 3.55
CA GLN A 120 -19.94 14.09 4.06
C GLN A 120 -19.74 13.72 5.53
N LEU A 121 -18.56 13.22 5.89
CA LEU A 121 -18.15 13.03 7.27
C LEU A 121 -16.80 13.70 7.51
N ARG A 122 -16.82 14.66 8.45
CA ARG A 122 -15.68 15.38 9.00
C ARG A 122 -14.68 14.41 9.65
N ALA A 123 -13.43 14.41 9.20
CA ALA A 123 -12.30 13.93 9.98
C ALA A 123 -11.60 15.11 10.69
N PRO A 124 -11.13 14.97 11.94
CA PRO A 124 -10.40 16.03 12.62
C PRO A 124 -9.01 16.20 11.99
N HIS A 125 -8.70 17.45 11.59
CA HIS A 125 -7.42 17.99 11.15
C HIS A 125 -6.62 17.11 10.16
N MET A 126 -7.17 16.89 8.97
CA MET A 126 -6.35 16.91 7.76
C MET A 126 -6.09 18.39 7.44
N THR A 127 -4.84 18.85 7.52
CA THR A 127 -4.48 20.07 6.80
C THR A 127 -4.44 19.73 5.33
N SER A 128 -5.55 19.96 4.62
CA SER A 128 -5.51 20.19 3.18
C SER A 128 -4.66 21.43 2.96
N ALA A 129 -3.37 21.25 2.70
CA ALA A 129 -2.57 22.35 2.18
C ALA A 129 -3.06 22.66 0.77
N ASN A 130 -3.23 23.97 0.54
CA ASN A 130 -3.93 24.60 -0.56
C ASN A 130 -3.59 24.10 -1.96
N GLN A 131 -4.57 24.33 -2.83
CA GLN A 131 -4.44 24.46 -4.28
C GLN A 131 -3.29 25.43 -4.63
N ASP A 132 -2.07 24.94 -4.69
CA ASP A 132 -0.98 25.58 -5.40
C ASP A 132 -0.10 24.48 -6.00
N GLY A 133 0.07 24.54 -7.32
CA GLY A 133 0.69 23.49 -8.11
C GLY A 133 2.01 22.99 -7.53
N CYS A 134 2.09 21.71 -7.21
CA CYS A 134 3.35 21.02 -6.99
C CYS A 134 3.37 19.77 -7.87
N SER A 135 3.67 20.01 -9.14
CA SER A 135 4.25 19.03 -10.06
C SER A 135 5.53 18.46 -9.42
N GLY A 136 5.41 17.32 -8.75
CA GLY A 136 6.53 16.62 -8.14
C GLY A 136 6.58 15.19 -8.66
N ILE A 137 6.86 15.05 -9.97
CA ILE A 137 7.34 13.78 -10.51
C ILE A 137 8.84 13.75 -10.22
N ASP A 138 9.27 12.86 -9.33
CA ASP A 138 10.68 12.57 -9.11
C ASP A 138 10.97 11.21 -9.78
N ASN A 139 11.84 11.20 -10.79
CA ASN A 139 12.17 10.00 -11.57
C ASN A 139 10.95 9.22 -12.12
N GLY A 140 9.89 9.92 -12.53
CA GLY A 140 8.67 9.29 -13.06
C GLY A 140 7.67 8.82 -11.98
N VAL A 141 7.95 9.09 -10.70
CA VAL A 141 7.14 8.65 -9.56
C VAL A 141 6.35 9.81 -8.96
N LYS A 142 5.05 9.62 -8.71
CA LYS A 142 4.18 10.64 -8.11
C LYS A 142 4.28 10.56 -6.59
N LYS A 143 4.54 11.69 -5.94
CA LYS A 143 4.47 11.80 -4.48
C LYS A 143 3.04 11.59 -3.99
N VAL A 144 2.85 10.72 -3.00
CA VAL A 144 1.53 10.33 -2.46
C VAL A 144 1.31 10.88 -1.06
N ALA A 145 2.32 10.77 -0.20
CA ALA A 145 2.23 11.30 1.16
C ALA A 145 3.60 11.72 1.71
N VAL A 146 3.60 12.59 2.72
CA VAL A 146 4.74 12.86 3.59
C VAL A 146 4.30 12.67 5.03
N VAL A 147 5.10 11.98 5.83
CA VAL A 147 4.93 11.83 7.28
C VAL A 147 6.14 12.45 7.97
N GLU A 148 5.91 13.31 8.96
CA GLU A 148 6.98 14.04 9.65
C GLU A 148 6.84 13.99 11.17
N GLU A 149 7.96 13.71 11.86
CA GLU A 149 8.15 13.76 13.32
C GLU A 149 9.67 13.59 13.64
N PRO A 150 10.38 14.57 14.25
CA PRO A 150 11.67 15.19 13.78
C PRO A 150 12.47 14.55 12.61
N ARG A 151 12.36 13.25 12.36
CA ARG A 151 12.60 12.53 11.11
C ARG A 151 11.42 12.71 10.13
N SER A 152 11.68 12.57 8.85
CA SER A 152 10.65 12.62 7.80
C SER A 152 10.73 11.38 6.91
N ALA A 153 9.57 10.91 6.47
CA ALA A 153 9.44 9.88 5.43
C ALA A 153 8.53 10.41 4.32
N VAL A 154 9.01 10.34 3.09
CA VAL A 154 8.28 10.68 1.87
C VAL A 154 7.88 9.39 1.17
N PHE A 155 6.59 9.28 0.90
CA PHE A 155 5.96 8.13 0.26
C PHE A 155 5.56 8.52 -1.16
N SER A 156 6.10 7.80 -2.14
CA SER A 156 5.87 8.02 -3.56
C SER A 156 5.48 6.71 -4.24
N ASN A 157 4.73 6.78 -5.34
CA ASN A 157 4.33 5.63 -6.12
C ASN A 157 4.30 5.95 -7.63
N CYS A 158 4.66 4.97 -8.44
CA CYS A 158 4.46 4.96 -9.88
C CYS A 158 3.79 3.64 -10.28
N GLY A 159 2.78 3.68 -11.14
CA GLY A 159 2.15 2.45 -11.62
C GLY A 159 0.78 2.69 -12.24
N GLN A 160 0.42 1.77 -13.13
CA GLN A 160 -0.95 1.64 -13.62
C GLN A 160 -1.64 0.64 -12.70
N PRO A 161 -2.67 1.05 -11.95
CA PRO A 161 -3.14 2.41 -11.68
C PRO A 161 -2.86 2.86 -10.22
N THR A 162 -2.69 4.17 -10.04
CA THR A 162 -2.29 4.81 -8.76
C THR A 162 -3.28 5.92 -8.39
N TRP A 163 -4.55 5.54 -8.26
CA TRP A 163 -5.62 6.49 -8.01
C TRP A 163 -5.98 6.69 -6.53
N GLY A 164 -5.49 5.82 -5.63
CA GLY A 164 -5.82 5.86 -4.21
C GLY A 164 -4.63 5.59 -3.28
N ALA A 165 -4.67 6.23 -2.11
CA ALA A 165 -3.92 5.80 -0.94
C ALA A 165 -4.93 5.59 0.19
N VAL A 166 -4.97 4.39 0.75
CA VAL A 166 -5.79 4.10 1.92
C VAL A 166 -4.96 4.33 3.16
N LEU A 167 -5.46 5.20 4.04
CA LEU A 167 -4.83 5.50 5.32
C LEU A 167 -5.57 4.76 6.43
N TYR A 168 -4.87 3.87 7.11
CA TYR A 168 -5.33 3.29 8.36
C TYR A 168 -4.54 3.87 9.52
N ARG A 169 -5.23 4.36 10.56
CA ARG A 169 -4.62 4.81 11.82
C ARG A 169 -4.93 3.89 13.00
N GLU A 170 -5.80 2.91 12.80
CA GLU A 170 -6.22 1.98 13.84
C GLU A 170 -5.33 0.74 13.83
N PHE A 171 -4.13 0.89 14.36
CA PHE A 171 -3.25 -0.22 14.68
C PHE A 171 -3.15 -0.35 16.19
N TYR A 172 -3.46 -1.54 16.71
CA TYR A 172 -3.22 -1.94 18.09
C TYR A 172 -3.12 -3.47 18.16
N THR A 173 -2.52 -3.99 19.22
CA THR A 173 -2.32 -5.43 19.39
C THR A 173 -2.70 -5.87 20.80
N SER A 174 -3.49 -6.93 20.89
CA SER A 174 -3.85 -7.56 22.18
C SER A 174 -2.75 -8.45 22.76
N CYS A 175 -1.70 -8.72 22.00
CA CYS A 175 -0.54 -9.50 22.41
C CYS A 175 0.76 -8.74 22.15
N ALA A 176 1.81 -9.11 22.89
CA ALA A 176 3.15 -8.59 22.71
C ALA A 176 3.66 -8.84 21.30
N ARG A 177 4.37 -7.84 20.75
CA ARG A 177 4.93 -7.83 19.41
C ARG A 177 6.46 -7.77 19.49
N LYS A 178 7.07 -6.96 18.62
CA LYS A 178 8.52 -6.85 18.51
C LYS A 178 9.11 -6.48 19.87
N GLU A 179 10.13 -7.23 20.29
CA GLU A 179 10.86 -7.00 21.55
C GLU A 179 9.94 -6.96 22.79
N GLY A 180 8.78 -7.63 22.76
CA GLY A 180 7.86 -7.70 23.89
C GLY A 180 6.94 -6.48 24.06
N HIS A 181 7.01 -5.48 23.18
CA HIS A 181 6.17 -4.29 23.26
C HIS A 181 4.73 -4.56 22.82
N TYR A 182 3.78 -3.92 23.50
CA TYR A 182 2.38 -3.86 23.10
C TYR A 182 2.15 -2.60 22.29
N TYR A 183 1.37 -2.71 21.22
CA TYR A 183 0.98 -1.55 20.42
C TYR A 183 -0.43 -1.14 20.83
N GLU A 184 -0.56 0.07 21.36
CA GLU A 184 -1.83 0.67 21.73
C GLU A 184 -2.51 1.30 20.51
N GLN A 185 -3.73 1.80 20.68
CA GLN A 185 -4.43 2.47 19.59
C GLN A 185 -3.63 3.66 19.08
N HIS A 186 -3.49 3.76 17.75
CA HIS A 186 -2.70 4.78 17.06
C HIS A 186 -1.18 4.62 17.22
N SER A 187 -0.65 3.42 17.48
CA SER A 187 0.81 3.19 17.51
C SER A 187 1.48 3.25 16.13
N ALA A 188 0.74 3.20 15.03
CA ALA A 188 1.29 3.31 13.68
C ALA A 188 0.22 3.74 12.67
N LEU A 189 0.68 4.17 11.49
CA LEU A 189 -0.18 4.38 10.32
C LEU A 189 0.18 3.40 9.20
N CYS A 190 -0.80 2.96 8.44
CA CYS A 190 -0.59 2.23 7.20
C CYS A 190 -0.94 3.13 6.01
N LEU A 191 -0.08 3.13 4.99
CA LEU A 191 -0.26 3.86 3.74
C LEU A 191 -0.29 2.85 2.60
N GLU A 192 -1.48 2.37 2.29
CA GLU A 192 -1.69 1.40 1.22
C GLU A 192 -2.00 2.15 -0.06
N THR A 193 -1.00 2.28 -0.92
CA THR A 193 -1.32 2.61 -2.30
C THR A 193 -1.87 1.37 -2.97
N GLN A 194 -2.94 1.53 -3.73
CA GLN A 194 -3.63 0.47 -4.47
C GLN A 194 -4.68 1.11 -5.37
N ASP A 195 -5.34 0.30 -6.20
CA ASP A 195 -6.54 0.77 -6.86
C ASP A 195 -7.71 0.86 -5.89
N PHE A 196 -8.79 1.45 -6.39
CA PHE A 196 -9.97 1.68 -5.60
C PHE A 196 -10.55 0.36 -5.09
N PRO A 197 -10.74 0.21 -3.77
CA PRO A 197 -11.51 -0.89 -3.25
C PRO A 197 -12.86 -0.99 -3.96
N ASP A 198 -13.28 -2.24 -4.21
CA ASP A 198 -14.57 -2.59 -4.79
C ASP A 198 -14.74 -2.25 -6.28
N ALA A 199 -13.72 -1.72 -7.00
CA ALA A 199 -13.87 -1.23 -8.38
C ALA A 199 -14.52 -2.23 -9.35
N ILE A 200 -14.25 -3.53 -9.20
CA ILE A 200 -14.84 -4.59 -10.03
C ILE A 200 -16.38 -4.60 -10.03
N HIS A 201 -17.01 -4.04 -9.00
CA HIS A 201 -18.46 -3.95 -8.85
C HIS A 201 -19.03 -2.58 -9.25
N HIS A 202 -18.18 -1.61 -9.63
CA HIS A 202 -18.58 -0.24 -9.96
C HIS A 202 -18.11 0.14 -11.37
N PRO A 203 -18.97 0.12 -12.41
CA PRO A 203 -18.55 0.31 -13.81
C PRO A 203 -17.99 1.70 -14.12
N ASN A 204 -18.15 2.68 -13.23
CA ASN A 204 -17.55 4.01 -13.33
C ASN A 204 -16.13 4.08 -12.77
N PHE A 205 -15.57 2.96 -12.28
CA PHE A 205 -14.21 2.86 -11.77
C PHE A 205 -13.29 2.32 -12.86
N PRO A 206 -11.97 2.57 -12.77
CA PRO A 206 -11.00 1.92 -13.64
C PRO A 206 -11.17 0.39 -13.61
N ASN A 207 -11.00 -0.25 -14.76
CA ASN A 207 -11.05 -1.70 -14.86
C ASN A 207 -9.79 -2.32 -14.21
N GLU A 208 -10.00 -3.24 -13.27
CA GLU A 208 -8.94 -3.97 -12.56
C GLU A 208 -8.79 -5.42 -13.07
N VAL A 209 -9.42 -5.78 -14.18
CA VAL A 209 -9.33 -7.12 -14.79
C VAL A 209 -8.23 -7.15 -15.85
N TYR A 210 -7.26 -8.06 -15.66
CA TYR A 210 -6.11 -8.26 -16.53
C TYR A 210 -6.22 -9.60 -17.24
N GLY A 211 -6.05 -9.61 -18.57
CA GLY A 211 -6.11 -10.78 -19.43
C GLY A 211 -4.75 -11.46 -19.67
N PRO A 212 -4.73 -12.61 -20.37
CA PRO A 212 -3.50 -13.21 -20.85
C PRO A 212 -2.72 -12.21 -21.71
N ASN A 213 -1.42 -12.07 -21.44
CA ASN A 213 -0.48 -11.08 -22.01
C ASN A 213 -0.49 -9.68 -21.37
N ASP A 214 -1.44 -9.37 -20.48
CA ASP A 214 -1.35 -8.16 -19.68
C ASP A 214 -0.33 -8.35 -18.54
N VAL A 215 0.33 -7.27 -18.13
CA VAL A 215 1.24 -7.27 -17.00
C VAL A 215 0.82 -6.19 -16.01
N TYR A 216 0.33 -6.62 -14.85
CA TYR A 216 0.12 -5.73 -13.72
C TYR A 216 1.47 -5.27 -13.18
N LYS A 217 1.63 -3.98 -12.92
CA LYS A 217 2.84 -3.40 -12.31
C LYS A 217 2.48 -2.27 -11.34
N HIS A 218 2.98 -2.40 -10.13
CA HIS A 218 2.78 -1.42 -9.07
C HIS A 218 4.09 -1.19 -8.33
N TYR A 219 4.59 0.04 -8.33
CA TYR A 219 5.89 0.41 -7.79
C TYR A 219 5.77 1.45 -6.69
N MET A 220 6.15 1.09 -5.47
CA MET A 220 6.20 1.99 -4.32
C MET A 220 7.64 2.39 -4.02
N LEU A 221 7.85 3.67 -3.72
CA LEU A 221 9.14 4.24 -3.36
C LEU A 221 9.02 5.00 -2.04
N TYR A 222 9.87 4.64 -1.10
CA TYR A 222 9.96 5.22 0.23
C TYR A 222 11.30 5.93 0.35
N LYS A 223 11.29 7.24 0.59
CA LYS A 223 12.48 8.04 0.83
C LYS A 223 12.48 8.54 2.27
N PHE A 224 13.55 8.28 3.01
CA PHE A 224 13.71 8.70 4.39
C PHE A 224 14.70 9.86 4.49
N SER A 225 14.45 10.78 5.41
CA SER A 225 15.38 11.87 5.69
C SER A 225 15.26 12.32 7.15
N ILE A 226 16.27 13.05 7.61
CA ILE A 226 16.30 13.68 8.92
C ILE A 226 16.27 15.17 8.70
N LYS A 227 15.31 15.90 9.30
CA LYS A 227 15.35 17.36 9.29
C LYS A 227 16.50 17.80 10.19
N LYS A 228 17.42 18.58 9.62
CA LYS A 228 18.46 19.29 10.38
C LYS A 228 17.87 20.47 11.13
#